data_AF-A0A6I8PUU8-F1
#
_entry.id   AF-A0A6I8PUU8-F1
#
_cell.length_a   1.000
_cell.length_b   1.000
_cell.length_c   1.000
_cell.angle_alpha   90.00
_cell.angle_beta   90.00
_cell.angle_gamma   90.00
#
_symmetry.space_group_name_H-M   'P 1'
#
loop_
_entity.id
_entity.type
_entity.pdbx_description
1 polymer ?
#
loop_
_entity_poly.entity_id
_entity_poly.type
_entity_poly.pdbx_seq_one_letter_code
_entity_poly.pdbx_strand_id
1 'polypeptide(L)'
;MSKKTVPFSSFMSTVKRLEQRLEDLQVHFDFIQKAADELDRRLALQGDSIAKQEGQNETWKSLMETSFSPREQDLLYSYTVDALGFLRNLVREQLPELEKDLPTLASILKLKSRNEQIKQAYNTALNNLGLSEDNVKSLCVFLITCYYDAKYIPREERKDWAGKMNHMIDVVVTNQEMQKSFKNALLATEKAQLLKDTNKEG
;
A
#
# COMPACT_ATOMS: atom_id res chain seq x y z
N MET A 1 34.64 -71.53 22.09
CA MET A 1 33.81 -70.35 21.75
C MET A 1 32.36 -70.79 21.67
N SER A 2 31.53 -70.47 22.66
CA SER A 2 30.12 -70.90 22.69
C SER A 2 29.27 -69.95 21.85
N LYS A 3 28.70 -70.45 20.75
CA LYS A 3 27.75 -69.70 19.92
C LYS A 3 26.45 -69.55 20.70
N LYS A 4 26.21 -68.38 21.30
CA LYS A 4 24.92 -68.03 21.90
C LYS A 4 23.88 -67.98 20.78
N THR A 5 23.05 -69.02 20.69
CA THR A 5 21.88 -69.06 19.80
C THR A 5 20.76 -68.23 20.41
N VAL A 6 20.44 -67.10 19.78
CA VAL A 6 19.27 -66.29 20.14
C VAL A 6 18.03 -67.04 19.67
N PRO A 7 17.03 -67.29 20.54
CA PRO A 7 15.77 -67.92 20.14
C PRO A 7 15.10 -67.09 19.05
N PHE A 8 14.66 -67.74 17.97
CA PHE A 8 14.02 -67.08 16.82
C PHE A 8 12.82 -66.21 17.22
N SER A 9 12.10 -66.58 18.29
CA SER A 9 11.01 -65.78 18.87
C SER A 9 11.47 -64.43 19.44
N SER A 10 12.65 -64.37 20.05
CA SER A 10 13.25 -63.12 20.57
C SER A 10 13.78 -62.23 19.44
N PHE A 11 14.20 -62.82 18.33
CA PHE A 11 14.59 -62.09 17.14
C PHE A 11 13.36 -61.45 16.47
N MET A 12 12.30 -62.24 16.25
CA MET A 12 11.06 -61.75 15.63
C MET A 12 10.36 -60.65 16.45
N SER A 13 10.37 -60.74 17.79
CA SER A 13 9.82 -59.67 18.63
C SER A 13 10.63 -58.36 18.54
N THR A 14 11.95 -58.47 18.35
CA THR A 14 12.83 -57.32 18.15
C THR A 14 12.59 -56.66 16.80
N VAL A 15 12.42 -57.45 15.73
CA VAL A 15 12.09 -56.95 14.39
C VAL A 15 10.75 -56.21 14.42
N LYS A 16 9.70 -56.82 14.99
CA LYS A 16 8.38 -56.17 15.10
C LYS A 16 8.43 -54.86 15.89
N ARG A 17 9.23 -54.79 16.95
CA ARG A 17 9.44 -53.56 17.72
C ARG A 17 10.20 -52.49 16.93
N LEU A 18 11.13 -52.89 16.07
CA LEU A 18 11.85 -51.96 15.20
C LEU A 18 10.95 -51.43 14.07
N GLU A 19 10.12 -52.29 13.49
CA GLU A 19 9.10 -51.90 12.50
C GLU A 19 8.16 -50.84 13.08
N GLN A 20 7.58 -51.10 14.27
CA GLN A 20 6.71 -50.13 14.93
C GLN A 20 7.41 -48.80 15.20
N ARG A 21 8.67 -48.84 15.68
CA ARG A 21 9.44 -47.61 15.92
C ARG A 21 9.75 -46.84 14.64
N LEU A 22 9.93 -47.55 13.52
CA LEU A 22 10.21 -46.94 12.23
C LEU A 22 8.95 -46.28 11.66
N GLU A 23 7.79 -46.93 11.80
CA GLU A 23 6.49 -46.33 11.49
C GLU A 23 6.22 -45.08 12.34
N ASP A 24 6.43 -45.16 13.66
CA ASP A 24 6.26 -44.02 14.55
C ASP A 24 7.21 -42.88 14.15
N LEU A 25 8.49 -43.19 13.87
CA LEU A 25 9.47 -42.20 13.44
C LEU A 25 9.08 -41.53 12.12
N GLN A 26 8.47 -42.28 11.20
CA GLN A 26 8.02 -41.76 9.92
C GLN A 26 6.83 -40.82 10.09
N VAL A 27 5.86 -41.16 10.94
CA VAL A 27 4.76 -40.24 11.30
C VAL A 27 5.29 -38.96 11.93
N HIS A 28 6.29 -39.06 12.83
CA HIS A 28 6.94 -37.90 13.42
C HIS A 28 7.69 -37.05 12.38
N PHE A 29 8.39 -37.69 11.44
CA PHE A 29 9.09 -36.98 10.37
C PHE A 29 8.13 -36.24 9.46
N ASP A 30 7.03 -36.89 9.05
CA ASP A 30 5.99 -36.28 8.22
C ASP A 30 5.31 -35.10 8.93
N PHE A 31 5.10 -35.20 10.25
CA PHE A 31 4.58 -34.11 11.05
C PHE A 31 5.55 -32.91 11.09
N ILE A 32 6.84 -33.18 11.32
CA ILE A 32 7.88 -32.14 11.35
C ILE A 32 8.01 -31.47 9.98
N GLN A 33 7.99 -32.24 8.89
CA GLN A 33 8.05 -31.71 7.54
C GLN A 33 6.87 -30.77 7.26
N LYS A 34 5.64 -31.19 7.59
CA LYS A 34 4.45 -30.33 7.45
C LYS A 34 4.55 -29.05 8.29
N ALA A 35 5.09 -29.15 9.50
CA ALA A 35 5.28 -27.99 10.36
C ALA A 35 6.34 -27.04 9.79
N ALA A 36 7.42 -27.57 9.21
CA ALA A 36 8.45 -26.79 8.53
C ALA A 36 7.88 -26.06 7.31
N ASP A 37 7.11 -26.76 6.45
CA ASP A 37 6.49 -26.16 5.27
C ASP A 37 5.52 -25.01 5.63
N GLU A 38 4.74 -25.18 6.71
CA GLU A 38 3.84 -24.12 7.20
C GLU A 38 4.61 -22.94 7.81
N LEU A 39 5.73 -23.18 8.49
CA LEU A 39 6.60 -22.12 9.00
C LEU A 39 7.23 -21.34 7.85
N ASP A 40 7.74 -22.01 6.81
CA ASP A 40 8.30 -21.37 5.63
C ASP A 40 7.26 -20.49 4.93
N ARG A 41 6.02 -20.99 4.77
CA ARG A 41 4.91 -20.22 4.22
C ARG A 41 4.60 -18.96 5.04
N ARG A 42 4.62 -19.06 6.38
CA ARG A 42 4.38 -17.91 7.27
C ARG A 42 5.52 -16.90 7.21
N LEU A 43 6.76 -17.38 7.19
CA LEU A 43 7.95 -16.53 7.07
C LEU A 43 7.96 -15.77 5.75
N ALA A 44 7.57 -16.41 4.63
CA ALA A 44 7.44 -15.73 3.35
C ALA A 44 6.40 -14.59 3.39
N LEU A 45 5.21 -14.86 3.93
CA LEU A 45 4.16 -13.83 4.09
C LEU A 45 4.59 -12.68 5.01
N GLN A 46 5.32 -12.99 6.08
CA GLN A 46 5.88 -11.98 6.97
C GLN A 46 6.99 -11.18 6.29
N GLY A 47 7.85 -11.83 5.51
CA GLY A 47 8.90 -11.18 4.71
C GLY A 47 8.33 -10.14 3.75
N ASP A 48 7.29 -10.51 2.99
CA ASP A 48 6.60 -9.58 2.09
C ASP A 48 5.98 -8.40 2.84
N SER A 49 5.39 -8.66 4.01
CA SER A 49 4.82 -7.61 4.87
C SER A 49 5.89 -6.66 5.42
N ILE A 50 7.05 -7.19 5.85
CA ILE A 50 8.15 -6.40 6.39
C ILE A 50 8.76 -5.55 5.27
N ALA A 51 9.03 -6.12 4.09
CA ALA A 51 9.57 -5.37 2.95
C ALA A 51 8.63 -4.22 2.53
N LYS A 52 7.31 -4.46 2.54
CA LYS A 52 6.31 -3.41 2.27
C LYS A 52 6.32 -2.31 3.34
N GLN A 53 6.49 -2.68 4.61
CA GLN A 53 6.57 -1.72 5.71
C GLN A 53 7.87 -0.92 5.68
N GLU A 54 8.97 -1.53 5.24
CA GLU A 54 10.26 -0.88 5.05
C GLU A 54 10.19 0.20 3.95
N GLY A 55 9.59 -0.09 2.79
CA GLY A 55 9.37 0.92 1.75
C GLY A 55 8.51 2.11 2.24
N GLN A 56 7.50 1.84 3.06
CA GLN A 56 6.71 2.91 3.70
C GLN A 56 7.56 3.72 4.69
N ASN A 57 8.36 3.07 5.53
CA ASN A 57 9.26 3.74 6.47
C ASN A 57 10.30 4.62 5.77
N GLU A 58 10.83 4.19 4.63
CA GLU A 58 11.76 5.02 3.83
C GLU A 58 11.05 6.24 3.22
N THR A 59 9.78 6.11 2.85
CA THR A 59 8.96 7.25 2.43
C THR A 59 8.75 8.25 3.59
N TRP A 60 8.46 7.75 4.80
CA TRP A 60 8.33 8.59 6.01
C TRP A 60 9.65 9.29 6.36
N LYS A 61 10.77 8.56 6.38
CA LYS A 61 12.10 9.12 6.69
C LYS A 61 12.51 10.20 5.69
N SER A 62 12.42 9.91 4.39
CA SER A 62 12.79 10.88 3.36
C SER A 62 11.97 12.16 3.50
N LEU A 63 10.68 12.05 3.81
CA LEU A 63 9.84 13.22 4.00
C LEU A 63 10.22 14.04 5.24
N MET A 64 10.54 13.37 6.34
CA MET A 64 11.02 14.03 7.57
C MET A 64 12.39 14.67 7.40
N GLU A 65 13.25 14.10 6.55
CA GLU A 65 14.58 14.61 6.23
C GLU A 65 14.54 15.73 5.16
N THR A 66 13.45 15.81 4.39
CA THR A 66 13.29 16.83 3.36
C THR A 66 12.90 18.17 4.00
N SER A 67 13.81 19.14 3.93
CA SER A 67 13.53 20.51 4.34
C SER A 67 12.83 21.29 3.23
N PHE A 68 11.49 21.28 3.23
CA PHE A 68 10.72 22.15 2.35
C PHE A 68 10.80 23.60 2.84
N SER A 69 10.99 24.55 1.92
CA SER A 69 10.62 25.93 2.23
C SER A 69 9.11 26.03 2.44
N PRO A 70 8.61 27.02 3.22
CA PRO A 70 7.18 27.18 3.46
C PRO A 70 6.37 27.27 2.15
N ARG A 71 6.92 27.94 1.14
CA ARG A 71 6.25 28.08 -0.15
C ARG A 71 6.16 26.77 -0.95
N GLU A 72 7.21 25.96 -0.92
CA GLU A 72 7.21 24.64 -1.58
C GLU A 72 6.23 23.70 -0.89
N GLN A 73 6.21 23.73 0.46
CA GLN A 73 5.27 22.97 1.27
C GLN A 73 3.82 23.37 0.97
N ASP A 74 3.51 24.68 0.94
CA ASP A 74 2.18 25.20 0.63
C ASP A 74 1.71 24.78 -0.78
N LEU A 75 2.61 24.84 -1.77
CA LEU A 75 2.30 24.40 -3.14
C LEU A 75 2.00 22.89 -3.20
N LEU A 76 2.88 22.05 -2.66
CA LEU A 76 2.69 20.59 -2.64
C LEU A 76 1.44 20.20 -1.86
N TYR A 77 1.18 20.87 -0.75
CA TYR A 77 -0.04 20.73 0.05
C TYR A 77 -1.28 21.03 -0.77
N SER A 78 -1.29 22.15 -1.48
CA SER A 78 -2.44 22.58 -2.27
C SER A 78 -2.76 21.59 -3.40
N TYR A 79 -1.75 21.12 -4.13
CA TYR A 79 -1.94 20.10 -5.17
C TYR A 79 -2.38 18.75 -4.59
N THR A 80 -1.85 18.38 -3.44
CA THR A 80 -2.23 17.13 -2.75
C THR A 80 -3.69 17.15 -2.31
N VAL A 81 -4.12 18.24 -1.65
CA VAL A 81 -5.51 18.42 -1.21
C VAL A 81 -6.46 18.37 -2.39
N ASP A 82 -6.13 19.06 -3.49
CA ASP A 82 -6.98 19.08 -4.67
C ASP A 82 -7.05 17.69 -5.33
N ALA A 83 -5.94 16.99 -5.53
CA ALA A 83 -5.92 15.65 -6.13
C ALA A 83 -6.77 14.65 -5.33
N LEU A 84 -6.60 14.62 -4.01
CA LEU A 84 -7.38 13.77 -3.11
C LEU A 84 -8.85 14.20 -3.02
N GLY A 85 -9.11 15.50 -3.11
CA GLY A 85 -10.46 16.06 -3.19
C GLY A 85 -11.19 15.65 -4.47
N PHE A 86 -10.52 15.71 -5.62
CA PHE A 86 -11.06 15.23 -6.90
C PHE A 86 -11.35 13.74 -6.87
N LEU A 87 -10.42 12.93 -6.32
CA LEU A 87 -10.63 11.49 -6.15
C LEU A 87 -11.88 11.22 -5.31
N ARG A 88 -12.01 11.90 -4.16
CA ARG A 88 -13.20 11.78 -3.30
C ARG A 88 -14.49 12.13 -4.05
N ASN A 89 -14.50 13.25 -4.77
CA ASN A 89 -15.70 13.73 -5.45
C ASN A 89 -16.11 12.78 -6.58
N LEU A 90 -15.16 12.30 -7.41
CA LEU A 90 -15.43 11.33 -8.47
C LEU A 90 -16.01 10.01 -7.95
N VAL A 91 -15.59 9.56 -6.76
CA VAL A 91 -16.16 8.36 -6.14
C VAL A 91 -17.59 8.62 -5.66
N ARG A 92 -17.86 9.80 -5.08
CA ARG A 92 -19.21 10.20 -4.63
C ARG A 92 -20.17 10.36 -5.80
N GLU A 93 -19.71 10.92 -6.91
CA GLU A 93 -20.51 11.07 -8.14
C GLU A 93 -20.90 9.72 -8.75
N GLN A 94 -20.07 8.69 -8.60
CA GLN A 94 -20.36 7.33 -9.07
C GLN A 94 -21.30 6.55 -8.14
N LEU A 95 -21.41 6.94 -6.87
CA LEU A 95 -22.18 6.24 -5.84
C LEU A 95 -23.05 7.21 -5.05
N PRO A 96 -23.99 7.92 -5.70
CA PRO A 96 -24.84 8.93 -5.06
C PRO A 96 -25.69 8.34 -3.92
N GLU A 97 -26.08 7.07 -4.02
CA GLU A 97 -26.84 6.36 -2.99
C GLU A 97 -26.06 6.16 -1.68
N LEU A 98 -24.73 6.19 -1.73
CA LEU A 98 -23.82 6.03 -0.58
C LEU A 98 -23.21 7.36 -0.11
N GLU A 99 -23.70 8.50 -0.60
CA GLU A 99 -23.10 9.82 -0.33
C GLU A 99 -23.01 10.14 1.17
N LYS A 100 -24.00 9.72 1.96
CA LYS A 100 -24.05 9.90 3.43
C LYS A 100 -22.99 9.09 4.17
N ASP A 101 -22.64 7.92 3.64
CA ASP A 101 -21.66 7.00 4.22
C ASP A 101 -20.22 7.31 3.76
N LEU A 102 -20.08 8.10 2.69
CA LEU A 102 -18.81 8.49 2.07
C LEU A 102 -18.54 10.01 2.14
N PRO A 103 -18.64 10.65 3.32
CA PRO A 103 -18.42 12.10 3.44
C PRO A 103 -16.94 12.48 3.22
N THR A 104 -16.00 11.57 3.44
CA THR A 104 -14.56 11.84 3.41
C THR A 104 -13.78 10.77 2.65
N LEU A 105 -12.56 11.12 2.21
CA LEU A 105 -11.64 10.15 1.63
C LEU A 105 -11.32 9.03 2.63
N ALA A 106 -11.20 9.34 3.93
CA ALA A 106 -10.97 8.33 4.96
C ALA A 106 -12.11 7.30 5.04
N SER A 107 -13.37 7.73 4.92
CA SER A 107 -14.53 6.84 4.86
C SER A 107 -14.45 5.91 3.64
N ILE A 108 -14.10 6.44 2.47
CA ILE A 108 -13.90 5.66 1.24
C ILE A 108 -12.80 4.61 1.45
N LEU A 109 -11.63 5.02 1.93
CA LEU A 109 -10.49 4.11 2.16
C LEU A 109 -10.79 3.02 3.18
N LYS A 110 -11.59 3.33 4.21
CA LYS A 110 -12.02 2.35 5.23
C LYS A 110 -13.03 1.35 4.69
N LEU A 111 -13.97 1.79 3.87
CA LEU A 111 -15.10 0.97 3.41
C LEU A 111 -14.79 0.18 2.14
N LYS A 112 -13.85 0.63 1.30
CA LYS A 112 -13.49 -0.04 0.04
C LYS A 112 -13.02 -1.49 0.21
N SER A 113 -12.49 -1.87 1.38
CA SER A 113 -12.08 -3.25 1.63
C SER A 113 -13.25 -4.18 1.94
N ARG A 114 -14.44 -3.63 2.23
CA ARG A 114 -15.63 -4.38 2.66
C ARG A 114 -16.79 -4.27 1.68
N ASN A 115 -16.74 -3.30 0.76
CA ASN A 115 -17.77 -3.04 -0.22
C ASN A 115 -17.15 -2.98 -1.63
N GLU A 116 -17.53 -3.93 -2.48
CA GLU A 116 -16.97 -4.05 -3.83
C GLU A 116 -17.41 -2.90 -4.77
N GLN A 117 -18.61 -2.33 -4.58
CA GLN A 117 -19.06 -1.17 -5.36
C GLN A 117 -18.18 0.04 -5.08
N ILE A 118 -17.89 0.31 -3.80
CA ILE A 118 -16.96 1.38 -3.38
C ILE A 118 -15.56 1.14 -3.97
N LYS A 119 -15.08 -0.10 -3.92
CA LYS A 119 -13.78 -0.47 -4.49
C LYS A 119 -13.71 -0.26 -5.99
N GLN A 120 -14.74 -0.64 -6.72
CA GLN A 120 -14.82 -0.43 -8.18
C GLN A 120 -14.86 1.06 -8.51
N ALA A 121 -15.73 1.84 -7.87
CA ALA A 121 -15.81 3.28 -8.10
C ALA A 121 -14.49 4.00 -7.78
N TYR A 122 -13.83 3.58 -6.69
CA TYR A 122 -12.50 4.07 -6.30
C TYR A 122 -11.43 3.75 -7.35
N ASN A 123 -11.36 2.50 -7.84
CA ASN A 123 -10.41 2.11 -8.87
C ASN A 123 -10.67 2.83 -10.21
N THR A 124 -11.94 3.02 -10.58
CA THR A 124 -12.32 3.80 -11.76
C THR A 124 -11.88 5.26 -11.61
N ALA A 125 -12.12 5.88 -10.45
CA ALA A 125 -11.70 7.25 -10.18
C ALA A 125 -10.17 7.41 -10.20
N LEU A 126 -9.43 6.44 -9.65
CA LEU A 126 -7.97 6.38 -9.74
C LEU A 126 -7.49 6.37 -11.20
N ASN A 127 -8.05 5.46 -12.02
CA ASN A 127 -7.71 5.36 -13.44
C ASN A 127 -8.04 6.65 -14.19
N ASN A 128 -9.20 7.26 -13.91
CA ASN A 128 -9.61 8.53 -14.52
C ASN A 128 -8.62 9.66 -14.20
N LEU A 129 -8.07 9.69 -13.00
CA LEU A 129 -7.09 10.69 -12.58
C LEU A 129 -5.63 10.32 -12.92
N GLY A 130 -5.36 9.10 -13.40
CA GLY A 130 -3.99 8.61 -13.60
C GLY A 130 -3.22 8.39 -12.29
N LEU A 131 -3.95 8.16 -11.20
CA LEU A 131 -3.38 7.89 -9.87
C LEU A 131 -3.35 6.39 -9.59
N SER A 132 -2.35 5.94 -8.84
CA SER A 132 -2.29 4.61 -8.26
C SER A 132 -2.61 4.63 -6.77
N GLU A 133 -2.93 3.47 -6.19
CA GLU A 133 -3.10 3.31 -4.74
C GLU A 133 -1.88 3.80 -3.96
N ASP A 134 -0.67 3.57 -4.47
CA ASP A 134 0.57 3.98 -3.80
C ASP A 134 0.80 5.49 -3.90
N ASN A 135 0.28 6.14 -4.95
CA ASN A 135 0.23 7.60 -4.97
C ASN A 135 -0.66 8.14 -3.85
N VAL A 136 -1.85 7.58 -3.66
CA VAL A 136 -2.76 8.01 -2.59
C VAL A 136 -2.13 7.80 -1.21
N LYS A 137 -1.45 6.68 -0.98
CA LYS A 137 -0.73 6.47 0.29
C LYS A 137 0.35 7.52 0.51
N SER A 138 1.20 7.77 -0.48
CA SER A 138 2.29 8.76 -0.38
C SER A 138 1.77 10.17 -0.11
N LEU A 139 0.68 10.55 -0.79
CA LEU A 139 0.01 11.83 -0.58
C LEU A 139 -0.63 11.95 0.82
N CYS A 140 -1.22 10.86 1.33
CA CYS A 140 -1.74 10.81 2.70
C CYS A 140 -0.61 10.90 3.75
N VAL A 141 0.52 10.24 3.52
CA VAL A 141 1.72 10.35 4.38
C VAL A 141 2.20 11.80 4.39
N PHE A 142 2.28 12.44 3.23
CA PHE A 142 2.62 13.86 3.12
C PHE A 142 1.67 14.74 3.94
N LEU A 143 0.35 14.57 3.78
CA LEU A 143 -0.61 15.32 4.58
C LEU A 143 -0.38 15.11 6.08
N ILE A 144 -0.26 13.88 6.55
CA ILE A 144 -0.11 13.64 8.00
C ILE A 144 1.17 14.28 8.55
N THR A 145 2.24 14.30 7.76
CA THR A 145 3.56 14.78 8.20
C THR A 145 3.71 16.30 8.08
N CYS A 146 3.23 16.89 7.00
CA CYS A 146 3.51 18.27 6.61
C CYS A 146 2.28 19.18 6.70
N TYR A 147 1.14 18.72 7.23
CA TYR A 147 -0.09 19.51 7.29
C TYR A 147 -0.06 20.67 8.30
N TYR A 148 0.66 20.55 9.41
CA TYR A 148 0.49 21.46 10.55
C TYR A 148 0.76 22.95 10.22
N ASP A 149 1.74 23.23 9.37
CA ASP A 149 2.12 24.61 8.99
C ASP A 149 1.76 24.99 7.55
N ALA A 150 1.23 24.04 6.77
CA ALA A 150 0.95 24.26 5.35
C ALA A 150 -0.34 25.06 5.14
N LYS A 151 -0.26 26.05 4.25
CA LYS A 151 -1.39 26.89 3.83
C LYS A 151 -1.87 26.47 2.44
N TYR A 152 -3.18 26.39 2.30
CA TYR A 152 -3.79 26.17 1.00
C TYR A 152 -3.67 27.43 0.14
N ILE A 153 -3.03 27.29 -1.02
CA ILE A 153 -2.91 28.29 -2.07
C ILE A 153 -3.97 27.99 -3.13
N PRO A 154 -4.96 28.88 -3.32
CA PRO A 154 -5.95 28.74 -4.37
C PRO A 154 -5.32 28.63 -5.75
N ARG A 155 -6.00 27.92 -6.65
CA ARG A 155 -5.55 27.69 -8.03
C ARG A 155 -5.05 28.98 -8.72
N GLU A 156 -5.75 30.09 -8.52
CA GLU A 156 -5.51 31.30 -9.31
C GLU A 156 -4.19 31.97 -8.92
N GLU A 157 -3.78 31.80 -7.67
CA GLU A 157 -2.53 32.32 -7.11
C GLU A 157 -1.33 31.42 -7.43
N ARG A 158 -1.56 30.15 -7.80
CA ARG A 158 -0.50 29.20 -8.17
C ARG A 158 -0.36 28.94 -9.68
N LYS A 159 -1.12 29.64 -10.54
CA LYS A 159 -1.02 29.50 -12.00
C LYS A 159 0.42 29.71 -12.52
N ASP A 160 1.12 30.69 -11.96
CA ASP A 160 2.51 31.02 -12.32
C ASP A 160 3.52 29.91 -11.97
N TRP A 161 3.10 28.95 -11.14
CA TRP A 161 3.93 27.82 -10.69
C TRP A 161 3.67 26.54 -11.46
N ALA A 162 2.55 26.41 -12.19
CA ALA A 162 2.19 25.17 -12.88
C ALA A 162 3.32 24.66 -13.80
N GLY A 163 3.93 25.53 -14.60
CA GLY A 163 5.05 25.18 -15.48
C GLY A 163 6.38 24.91 -14.77
N LYS A 164 6.54 25.32 -13.52
CA LYS A 164 7.77 25.16 -12.71
C LYS A 164 7.68 24.01 -11.72
N MET A 165 6.47 23.51 -11.48
CA MET A 165 6.17 22.56 -10.42
C MET A 165 6.90 21.23 -10.59
N ASN A 166 6.98 20.71 -11.83
CA ASN A 166 7.72 19.48 -12.11
C ASN A 166 9.21 19.59 -11.74
N HIS A 167 9.85 20.70 -12.11
CA HIS A 167 11.25 20.95 -11.76
C HIS A 167 11.43 21.12 -10.25
N MET A 168 10.53 21.85 -9.59
CA MET A 168 10.54 22.01 -8.14
C MET A 168 10.46 20.66 -7.42
N ILE A 169 9.56 19.77 -7.87
CA ILE A 169 9.43 18.41 -7.31
C ILE A 169 10.75 17.63 -7.49
N ASP A 170 11.37 17.72 -8.67
CA ASP A 170 12.62 17.01 -8.97
C ASP A 170 13.80 17.46 -8.10
N VAL A 171 13.83 18.74 -7.73
CA VAL A 171 14.91 19.32 -6.92
C VAL A 171 14.67 19.07 -5.43
N VAL A 172 13.44 19.24 -4.95
CA VAL A 172 13.14 19.32 -3.52
C VAL A 172 12.84 17.95 -2.92
N VAL A 173 12.18 17.06 -3.66
CA VAL A 173 11.75 15.76 -3.15
C VAL A 173 12.81 14.73 -3.52
N THR A 174 13.46 14.08 -2.56
CA THR A 174 14.56 13.14 -2.85
C THR A 174 14.07 11.72 -3.14
N ASN A 175 12.98 11.30 -2.49
CA ASN A 175 12.39 9.98 -2.70
C ASN A 175 11.64 9.90 -4.05
N GLN A 176 12.02 8.93 -4.88
CA GLN A 176 11.48 8.75 -6.24
C GLN A 176 9.99 8.40 -6.26
N GLU A 177 9.50 7.60 -5.32
CA GLU A 177 8.08 7.24 -5.23
C GLU A 177 7.23 8.45 -4.87
N MET A 178 7.73 9.30 -3.97
CA MET A 178 7.10 10.53 -3.57
C MET A 178 7.15 11.59 -4.69
N GLN A 179 8.29 11.73 -5.39
CA GLN A 179 8.39 12.55 -6.60
C GLN A 179 7.32 12.15 -7.62
N LYS A 180 7.25 10.86 -7.94
CA LYS A 180 6.25 10.33 -8.88
C LYS A 180 4.83 10.61 -8.41
N SER A 181 4.57 10.46 -7.12
CA SER A 181 3.24 10.71 -6.53
C SER A 181 2.83 12.18 -6.63
N PHE A 182 3.74 13.12 -6.39
CA PHE A 182 3.45 14.55 -6.56
C PHE A 182 3.27 14.94 -8.03
N LYS A 183 4.08 14.40 -8.93
CA LYS A 183 3.90 14.63 -10.39
C LYS A 183 2.55 14.10 -10.87
N ASN A 184 2.15 12.91 -10.42
CA ASN A 184 0.84 12.36 -10.76
C ASN A 184 -0.30 13.18 -10.13
N ALA A 185 -0.13 13.70 -8.90
CA ALA A 185 -1.10 14.59 -8.29
C ALA A 185 -1.26 15.90 -9.09
N LEU A 186 -0.16 16.50 -9.53
CA LEU A 186 -0.17 17.68 -10.41
C LEU A 186 -0.96 17.39 -11.68
N LEU A 187 -0.63 16.33 -12.41
CA LEU A 187 -1.34 15.92 -13.63
C LEU A 187 -2.82 15.63 -13.37
N ALA A 188 -3.16 14.98 -12.24
CA ALA A 188 -4.53 14.69 -11.85
C ALA A 188 -5.33 15.98 -11.65
N THR A 189 -4.75 16.99 -11.00
CA THR A 189 -5.43 18.29 -10.80
C THR A 189 -5.63 19.06 -12.11
N GLU A 190 -4.66 19.02 -13.02
CA GLU A 190 -4.77 19.64 -14.35
C GLU A 190 -5.82 18.93 -15.21
N LYS A 191 -5.85 17.59 -15.18
CA LYS A 191 -6.83 16.78 -15.92
C LYS A 191 -8.25 16.97 -15.38
N ALA A 192 -8.43 16.91 -14.06
CA ALA A 192 -9.74 17.13 -13.43
C ALA A 192 -10.29 18.54 -13.73
N GLN A 193 -9.40 19.50 -13.95
CA GLN A 193 -9.76 20.85 -14.33
C GLN A 193 -10.27 20.95 -15.76
N LEU A 194 -9.61 20.30 -16.73
CA LEU A 194 -10.08 20.24 -18.12
C LEU A 194 -11.50 19.64 -18.20
N LEU A 195 -11.78 18.61 -17.39
CA LEU A 195 -13.10 17.98 -17.33
C LEU A 195 -14.20 18.91 -16.78
N LYS A 196 -13.85 19.86 -15.90
CA LYS A 196 -14.80 20.86 -15.37
C LYS A 196 -15.05 22.01 -16.33
N ASP A 197 -14.03 22.41 -17.11
CA ASP A 197 -14.14 23.52 -18.06
C ASP A 197 -14.96 23.11 -19.29
N THR A 198 -14.82 21.86 -19.77
CA THR A 198 -15.64 21.32 -20.87
C THR A 198 -17.12 21.18 -20.53
N ASN A 199 -17.48 20.98 -19.25
CA ASN A 199 -18.87 20.87 -18.80
C ASN A 199 -19.55 22.22 -18.55
N LYS A 200 -18.83 23.35 -18.67
CA LYS A 200 -19.40 24.71 -18.56
C LYS A 200 -19.68 25.37 -19.91
N GLU A 201 -19.16 24.80 -21.01
CA GLU A 201 -19.30 25.33 -22.36
C GLU A 201 -20.34 24.57 -23.22
N GLY A 202 -21.06 23.60 -22.63
CA GLY A 202 -22.17 22.86 -23.27
C GLY A 202 -23.48 23.04 -22.51
#